data_AF-A0A9D1U9K0-F1
#
_entry.id   AF-A0A9D1U9K0-F1
#
_cell.length_a   1.000
_cell.length_b   1.000
_cell.length_c   1.000
_cell.angle_alpha   90.00
_cell.angle_beta   90.00
_cell.angle_gamma   90.00
#
_symmetry.space_group_name_H-M   'P 1'
#
loop_
_entity.id
_entity.type
_entity.pdbx_description
1 polymer ?
#
loop_
_entity_poly.entity_id
_entity_poly.type
_entity_poly.pdbx_seq_one_letter_code
_entity_poly.pdbx_strand_id
1 'polypeptide(L)'
;MKYGMLLTAMICAAALALPAQAAPGKTLRDAHAGLTCDECHVGQKKPVQAGAMSCAACHDPAEVAKSTADRGRKNPHISPHWGTEVPCWVCHKEHAKDENYCLICHTW
;
A
#
# COMPACT_ATOMS: atom_id res chain seq x y z
N MET A 1 41.33 38.16 50.87
CA MET A 1 41.18 39.05 49.70
C MET A 1 41.19 38.22 48.43
N LYS A 2 40.30 38.54 47.47
CA LYS A 2 40.15 37.99 46.10
C LYS A 2 39.55 36.58 46.05
N TYR A 3 38.23 36.41 45.86
CA TYR A 3 37.46 36.60 44.61
C TYR A 3 38.09 35.93 43.39
N GLY A 4 37.36 34.97 42.82
CA GLY A 4 37.27 34.83 41.37
C GLY A 4 37.77 33.52 40.78
N MET A 5 36.88 32.55 40.65
CA MET A 5 36.75 31.67 39.48
C MET A 5 35.43 30.91 39.67
N LEU A 6 34.29 31.59 39.48
CA LEU A 6 33.50 31.52 38.26
C LEU A 6 33.19 30.06 37.88
N LEU A 7 32.07 29.60 38.44
CA LEU A 7 31.28 28.47 38.02
C LEU A 7 31.08 28.51 36.50
N THR A 8 31.77 27.64 35.77
CA THR A 8 31.50 27.41 34.35
C THR A 8 30.15 26.71 34.26
N ALA A 9 29.16 27.45 33.77
CA ALA A 9 27.80 26.99 33.58
C ALA A 9 27.74 25.69 32.77
N MET A 10 27.15 24.65 33.36
CA MET A 10 26.58 23.53 32.62
C MET A 10 25.47 24.08 31.72
N ILE A 11 25.83 24.39 30.46
CA ILE A 11 24.85 24.70 29.42
C ILE A 11 24.15 23.37 29.11
N CYS A 12 22.91 23.26 29.58
CA CYS A 12 22.00 22.19 29.23
C CYS A 12 21.87 22.08 27.71
N ALA A 13 22.48 21.04 27.13
CA ALA A 13 22.15 20.58 25.79
C ALA A 13 20.78 19.89 25.83
N ALA A 14 19.71 20.69 25.90
CA ALA A 14 18.37 20.22 25.58
C ALA A 14 18.32 20.00 24.07
N ALA A 15 18.69 18.80 23.64
CA ALA A 15 18.43 18.33 22.29
C ALA A 15 16.92 18.38 22.06
N LEU A 16 16.47 19.39 21.33
CA LEU A 16 15.11 19.47 20.78
C LEU A 16 14.92 18.24 19.89
N ALA A 17 14.33 17.19 20.44
CA ALA A 17 13.79 16.09 19.65
C ALA A 17 12.64 16.67 18.81
N LEU A 18 12.96 17.07 17.58
CA LEU A 18 11.91 17.35 16.59
C LEU A 18 11.10 16.05 16.44
N PRO A 19 9.76 16.10 16.58
CA PRO A 19 8.95 14.94 16.27
C PRO A 19 9.21 14.61 14.80
N ALA A 20 9.59 13.36 14.52
CA ALA A 20 9.64 12.88 13.15
C ALA A 20 8.23 13.04 12.55
N GLN A 21 8.03 14.03 11.69
CA GLN A 21 6.83 14.10 10.87
C GLN A 21 6.81 12.84 10.01
N ALA A 22 5.88 11.93 10.31
CA ALA A 22 5.55 10.85 9.38
C ALA A 22 5.18 11.50 8.04
N ALA A 23 5.81 11.03 6.95
CA ALA A 23 5.41 11.45 5.61
C ALA A 23 3.90 11.27 5.45
N PRO A 24 3.19 12.18 4.75
CA PRO A 24 1.75 12.03 4.55
C PRO A 24 1.48 10.66 3.93
N GLY A 25 0.83 9.80 4.70
CA GLY A 25 0.47 8.46 4.26
C GLY A 25 -0.42 8.54 3.04
N LYS A 26 -0.22 7.63 2.09
CA LYS A 26 -1.19 7.45 1.00
C LYS A 26 -2.52 7.04 1.62
N THR A 27 -3.61 7.63 1.15
CA THR A 27 -4.96 7.31 1.65
C THR A 27 -5.42 5.96 1.11
N LEU A 28 -6.21 5.26 1.91
CA LEU A 28 -6.99 4.10 1.47
C LEU A 28 -8.31 4.56 0.87
N ARG A 29 -8.89 3.73 0.00
CA ARG A 29 -10.21 3.89 -0.56
C ARG A 29 -11.24 3.40 0.46
N ASP A 30 -12.47 3.90 0.34
CA ASP A 30 -13.54 3.61 1.30
C ASP A 30 -13.78 2.11 1.50
N ALA A 31 -13.65 1.29 0.44
CA ALA A 31 -13.82 -0.17 0.50
C ALA A 31 -12.80 -0.87 1.44
N HIS A 32 -11.67 -0.23 1.70
CA HIS A 32 -10.61 -0.71 2.59
C HIS A 32 -10.39 0.26 3.76
N ALA A 33 -11.30 1.21 4.00
CA ALA A 33 -11.22 2.15 5.11
C ALA A 33 -11.35 1.39 6.44
N GLY A 34 -10.23 1.19 7.11
CA GLY A 34 -10.13 0.41 8.34
C GLY A 34 -9.01 -0.61 8.34
N LEU A 35 -8.45 -0.92 7.16
CA LEU A 35 -7.25 -1.74 7.07
C LEU A 35 -6.01 -0.94 7.48
N THR A 36 -5.02 -1.68 7.97
CA THR A 36 -3.67 -1.22 8.26
C THR A 36 -2.75 -1.49 7.08
N CYS A 37 -1.63 -0.76 6.99
CA CYS A 37 -0.66 -0.92 5.91
C CYS A 37 -0.12 -2.36 5.81
N ASP A 38 0.06 -3.03 6.94
CA ASP A 38 0.67 -4.36 7.02
C ASP A 38 -0.24 -5.47 6.47
N GLU A 39 -1.56 -5.26 6.40
CA GLU A 39 -2.48 -6.24 5.82
C GLU A 39 -2.25 -6.43 4.31
N CYS A 40 -1.74 -5.40 3.63
CA CYS A 40 -1.37 -5.46 2.21
C CYS A 40 0.14 -5.51 1.97
N HIS A 41 0.96 -4.96 2.86
CA HIS A 41 2.41 -4.79 2.70
C HIS A 41 3.23 -5.65 3.67
N VAL A 42 2.75 -6.86 3.98
CA VAL A 42 3.40 -7.80 4.92
C VAL A 42 4.91 -7.90 4.69
N GLY A 43 5.69 -7.49 5.69
CA GLY A 43 7.15 -7.59 5.68
C GLY A 43 7.87 -6.61 4.75
N GLN A 44 7.17 -5.66 4.13
CA GLN A 44 7.75 -4.70 3.20
C GLN A 44 8.10 -3.39 3.90
N LYS A 45 9.39 -3.03 3.95
CA LYS A 45 9.85 -1.77 4.57
C LYS A 45 9.57 -0.52 3.72
N LYS A 46 9.54 -0.67 2.39
CA LYS A 46 9.32 0.40 1.41
C LYS A 46 8.50 -0.15 0.23
N PRO A 47 7.21 -0.42 0.44
CA PRO A 47 6.39 -1.04 -0.58
C PRO A 47 6.20 -0.10 -1.78
N VAL A 48 6.32 -0.66 -2.98
CA VAL A 48 5.89 0.01 -4.23
C VAL A 48 4.54 -0.52 -4.72
N GLN A 49 4.13 -1.70 -4.24
CA GLN A 49 2.87 -2.37 -4.52
C GLN A 49 2.53 -3.34 -3.39
N ALA A 50 1.28 -3.81 -3.33
CA ALA A 50 0.87 -4.83 -2.37
C ALA A 50 1.54 -6.19 -2.67
N GLY A 51 1.55 -7.10 -1.70
CA GLY A 51 1.93 -8.49 -1.95
C GLY A 51 1.00 -9.14 -3.00
N ALA A 52 1.56 -10.04 -3.82
CA ALA A 52 0.80 -10.68 -4.91
C ALA A 52 -0.45 -11.43 -4.41
N MET A 53 -0.37 -11.99 -3.20
CA MET A 53 -1.46 -12.77 -2.58
C MET A 53 -2.19 -12.01 -1.47
N SER A 54 -1.85 -10.74 -1.21
CA SER A 54 -2.43 -10.00 -0.08
C SER A 54 -3.94 -9.84 -0.20
N CYS A 55 -4.44 -9.61 -1.41
CA CYS A 55 -5.87 -9.50 -1.68
C CYS A 55 -6.58 -10.85 -1.46
N ALA A 56 -5.91 -11.96 -1.79
CA ALA A 56 -6.45 -13.31 -1.66
C ALA A 56 -6.63 -13.77 -0.21
N ALA A 57 -6.07 -13.03 0.77
CA ALA A 57 -6.33 -13.28 2.18
C ALA A 57 -7.81 -13.00 2.56
N CYS A 58 -8.50 -12.15 1.80
CA CYS A 58 -9.89 -11.77 2.04
C CYS A 58 -10.81 -12.02 0.83
N HIS A 59 -10.27 -11.99 -0.40
CA HIS A 59 -11.02 -12.15 -1.64
C HIS A 59 -10.54 -13.39 -2.40
N ASP A 60 -11.32 -14.47 -2.37
CA ASP A 60 -11.00 -15.66 -3.13
C ASP A 60 -11.04 -15.37 -4.65
N PRO A 61 -9.94 -15.59 -5.40
CA PRO A 61 -9.89 -15.26 -6.83
C PRO A 61 -10.89 -16.04 -7.68
N ALA A 62 -11.21 -17.29 -7.32
CA ALA A 62 -12.14 -18.11 -8.07
C ALA A 62 -13.58 -17.63 -7.87
N GLU A 63 -13.96 -17.24 -6.66
CA GLU A 63 -15.28 -16.65 -6.39
C GLU A 63 -15.40 -15.25 -7.01
N VAL A 64 -14.34 -14.43 -7.04
CA VAL A 64 -14.35 -13.16 -7.79
C VAL A 64 -14.57 -13.40 -9.29
N ALA A 65 -13.87 -14.37 -9.88
CA ALA A 65 -14.06 -14.75 -11.28
C ALA A 65 -15.50 -15.20 -11.56
N LYS A 66 -16.07 -16.03 -10.70
CA LYS A 66 -17.44 -16.53 -10.81
C LYS A 66 -18.48 -15.42 -10.65
N SER A 67 -18.28 -14.48 -9.72
CA SER A 67 -19.19 -13.34 -9.51
C SER A 67 -19.26 -12.39 -10.72
N THR A 68 -18.24 -12.42 -11.59
CA THR A 68 -18.12 -11.58 -12.78
C THR A 68 -18.29 -12.38 -14.09
N ALA A 69 -18.89 -13.57 -14.00
CA ALA A 69 -19.08 -14.47 -15.14
C ALA A 69 -20.02 -13.90 -16.24
N ASP A 70 -20.84 -12.90 -15.92
CA ASP A 70 -21.69 -12.17 -16.88
C ASP A 70 -20.87 -11.46 -17.97
N ARG A 71 -19.59 -11.17 -17.71
CA ARG A 71 -18.64 -10.63 -18.70
C ARG A 71 -18.20 -11.65 -19.76
N GLY A 72 -18.57 -12.92 -19.59
CA GLY A 72 -18.28 -14.00 -20.54
C GLY A 72 -16.80 -14.11 -20.86
N ARG A 73 -16.45 -14.23 -22.15
CA ARG A 73 -15.06 -14.34 -22.61
C ARG A 73 -14.19 -13.11 -22.33
N LYS A 74 -14.79 -11.97 -21.96
CA LYS A 74 -14.08 -10.74 -21.62
C LYS A 74 -13.95 -10.56 -20.10
N ASN A 75 -14.20 -11.59 -19.29
CA ASN A 75 -14.06 -11.50 -17.84
C ASN A 75 -12.58 -11.24 -17.46
N PRO A 76 -12.22 -10.07 -16.89
CA PRO A 76 -10.84 -9.74 -16.56
C PRO A 76 -10.29 -10.57 -15.40
N HIS A 77 -11.17 -11.23 -14.63
CA HIS A 77 -10.80 -12.03 -13.46
C HIS A 77 -10.59 -13.51 -13.77
N ILE A 78 -10.77 -13.93 -15.03
CA ILE A 78 -10.35 -15.25 -15.53
C ILE A 78 -9.79 -15.11 -16.95
N SER A 79 -8.53 -14.71 -17.01
CA SER A 79 -7.83 -14.46 -18.26
C SER A 79 -7.54 -15.77 -19.02
N PRO A 80 -7.68 -15.83 -20.35
CA PRO A 80 -7.22 -16.96 -21.16
C PRO A 80 -5.72 -17.23 -21.05
N HIS A 81 -4.92 -16.23 -20.64
CA HIS A 81 -3.46 -16.35 -20.55
C HIS A 81 -2.97 -16.80 -19.17
N TRP A 82 -3.69 -16.40 -18.12
CA TRP A 82 -3.20 -16.50 -16.73
C TRP A 82 -4.27 -16.99 -15.74
N GLY A 83 -5.45 -17.39 -16.22
CA GLY A 83 -6.56 -17.80 -15.35
C GLY A 83 -6.88 -16.72 -14.30
N THR A 84 -6.87 -17.13 -13.03
CA THR A 84 -7.15 -16.28 -11.87
C THR A 84 -5.88 -15.82 -11.14
N GLU A 85 -4.70 -15.98 -11.75
CA GLU A 85 -3.40 -15.78 -11.06
C GLU A 85 -2.83 -14.36 -11.19
N VAL A 86 -3.45 -13.50 -11.99
CA VAL A 86 -2.99 -12.10 -12.14
C VAL A 86 -3.16 -11.37 -10.81
N PRO A 87 -2.09 -10.81 -10.20
CA PRO A 87 -2.21 -10.09 -8.95
C PRO A 87 -3.19 -8.93 -9.06
N CYS A 88 -4.10 -8.80 -8.09
CA CYS A 88 -5.22 -7.85 -8.18
C CYS A 88 -4.75 -6.40 -8.35
N TRP A 89 -3.62 -6.05 -7.70
CA TRP A 89 -3.03 -4.71 -7.78
C TRP A 89 -2.52 -4.33 -9.17
N VAL A 90 -2.41 -5.28 -10.12
CA VAL A 90 -2.05 -4.98 -11.52
C VAL A 90 -3.07 -4.02 -12.13
N CYS A 91 -4.35 -4.23 -11.84
CA CYS A 91 -5.45 -3.38 -12.32
C CYS A 91 -6.02 -2.47 -11.22
N HIS A 92 -6.22 -3.01 -10.02
CA HIS A 92 -6.86 -2.31 -8.90
C HIS A 92 -5.83 -1.56 -8.07
N LYS A 93 -5.73 -0.25 -8.24
CA LYS A 93 -4.75 0.58 -7.54
C LYS A 93 -5.39 1.20 -6.30
N GLU A 94 -4.86 0.85 -5.13
CA GLU A 94 -5.35 1.40 -3.86
C GLU A 94 -4.96 2.88 -3.70
N HIS A 95 -3.72 3.21 -4.07
CA HIS A 95 -3.15 4.54 -3.87
C HIS A 95 -2.94 5.32 -5.19
N ALA A 96 -3.63 4.93 -6.24
CA ALA A 96 -3.63 5.58 -7.55
C ALA A 96 -4.95 5.27 -8.28
N LYS A 97 -5.10 5.74 -9.52
CA LYS A 97 -6.26 5.42 -10.35
C LYS A 97 -6.17 3.96 -10.83
N ASP A 98 -7.30 3.26 -10.88
CA ASP A 98 -7.39 1.93 -11.48
C ASP A 98 -7.06 1.96 -12.97
N GLU A 99 -6.47 0.87 -13.45
CA GLU A 99 -6.11 0.68 -14.85
C GLU A 99 -6.63 -0.68 -15.33
N ASN A 100 -7.13 -0.75 -16.56
CA ASN A 100 -7.46 -2.02 -17.19
C ASN A 100 -6.24 -2.50 -17.99
N TYR A 101 -5.44 -3.37 -17.39
CA TYR A 101 -4.20 -3.88 -18.00
C TYR A 101 -4.43 -4.58 -19.33
N CYS A 102 -5.62 -5.17 -19.55
CA CYS A 102 -5.96 -5.83 -20.80
C CYS A 102 -5.98 -4.85 -22.00
N LEU A 103 -6.27 -3.57 -21.76
CA LEU A 103 -6.36 -2.55 -22.81
C LEU A 103 -5.00 -2.14 -23.38
N ILE A 104 -3.89 -2.65 -22.83
CA ILE A 104 -2.56 -2.49 -23.43
C ILE A 104 -2.49 -3.25 -24.76
N CYS A 105 -3.19 -4.38 -24.88
CA CYS A 105 -3.16 -5.24 -26.06
C CYS A 105 -4.51 -5.34 -26.78
N HIS A 106 -5.63 -5.08 -26.08
CA HIS A 106 -6.97 -5.30 -26.59
C HIS A 106 -7.78 -3.99 -26.69
N THR A 107 -8.64 -3.88 -27.69
CA THR A 107 -9.36 -2.63 -28.06
C THR A 107 -10.88 -2.76 -27.99
N TRP A 108 -11.39 -3.54 -27.03
CA TRP A 108 -12.73 -4.12 -27.05
C TRP A 108 -13.82 -3.42 -26.23
#